data_AF-A0A931Z9E3-F1
#
_entry.id   AF-A0A931Z9E3-F1
#
_cell.length_a   1.000
_cell.length_b   1.000
_cell.length_c   1.000
_cell.angle_alpha   90.00
_cell.angle_beta   90.00
_cell.angle_gamma   90.00
#
_symmetry.space_group_name_H-M   'P 1'
#
loop_
_entity.id
_entity.type
_entity.pdbx_description
1 polymer ?
#
loop_
_entity_poly.entity_id
_entity_poly.type
_entity_poly.pdbx_seq_one_letter_code
_entity_poly.pdbx_strand_id
1 'polypeptide(L)'
;MMNATLPSPSAAMAGESLKPEWLRLPAPGSRCRFTGLSRSTLNELTIPGPANAGTPPVKSVVLRKRGALRGIRLISYDSLMGYLNELA
;
A
#
# COMPACT_ATOMS: atom_id res chain seq x y z
N MET A 1 18.45 49.60 -0.95
CA MET A 1 19.08 48.27 -0.73
C MET A 1 18.05 47.23 -1.13
N MET A 2 18.43 46.37 -2.07
CA MET A 2 17.57 45.53 -2.91
C MET A 2 17.27 44.18 -2.22
N ASN A 3 15.99 43.86 -2.00
CA ASN A 3 15.56 42.59 -1.43
C ASN A 3 15.37 41.58 -2.57
N ALA A 4 16.24 40.57 -2.63
CA ALA A 4 16.19 39.52 -3.64
C ALA A 4 15.06 38.53 -3.32
N THR A 5 13.99 38.55 -4.10
CA THR A 5 12.96 37.51 -4.13
C THR A 5 13.58 36.24 -4.72
N LEU A 6 13.80 35.22 -3.89
CA LEU A 6 14.17 33.89 -4.37
C LEU A 6 12.97 33.24 -5.07
N PRO A 7 13.14 32.61 -6.25
CA PRO A 7 12.09 31.80 -6.84
C PRO A 7 11.89 30.53 -5.99
N SER A 8 10.69 30.37 -5.42
CA SER A 8 10.25 29.09 -4.86
C SER A 8 10.40 28.02 -5.95
N PRO A 9 11.14 26.92 -5.72
CA PRO A 9 11.23 25.87 -6.70
C PRO A 9 9.86 25.22 -6.81
N SER A 10 9.17 25.56 -7.89
CA SER A 10 8.16 24.73 -8.54
C SER A 10 8.82 23.39 -8.85
N ALA A 11 8.87 22.51 -7.84
CA ALA A 11 9.22 21.13 -8.02
C ALA A 11 7.96 20.42 -8.54
N ALA A 12 7.62 20.73 -9.79
CA ALA A 12 6.95 19.79 -10.68
C ALA A 12 7.91 18.62 -10.88
N MET A 13 8.06 17.78 -9.85
CA MET A 13 8.65 16.47 -10.04
C MET A 13 7.62 15.68 -10.82
N ALA A 14 7.90 15.52 -12.12
CA ALA A 14 7.32 14.50 -12.95
C ALA A 14 7.21 13.22 -12.12
N GLY A 15 5.99 12.88 -11.74
CA GLY A 15 5.72 11.66 -10.99
C GLY A 15 5.99 10.53 -11.94
N GLU A 16 7.22 10.01 -11.95
CA GLU A 16 7.42 8.62 -12.29
C GLU A 16 6.36 7.87 -11.48
N SER A 17 5.46 7.19 -12.19
CA SER A 17 4.52 6.26 -11.61
C SER A 17 5.33 5.09 -11.06
N LEU A 18 6.07 5.34 -9.97
CA LEU A 18 6.91 4.38 -9.29
C LEU A 18 5.96 3.36 -8.69
N LYS A 19 5.78 2.28 -9.45
CA LYS A 19 5.16 1.06 -9.00
C LYS A 19 5.87 0.65 -7.71
N PRO A 20 5.20 0.71 -6.55
CA PRO A 20 5.85 0.36 -5.30
C PRO A 20 6.02 -1.15 -5.23
N GLU A 21 7.10 -1.62 -4.61
CA GLU A 21 7.23 -3.06 -4.31
C GLU A 21 6.26 -3.49 -3.20
N TRP A 22 6.11 -2.62 -2.19
CA TRP A 22 5.33 -2.87 -0.98
C TRP A 22 4.28 -1.79 -0.75
N LEU A 23 3.03 -2.23 -0.60
CA LEU A 23 1.88 -1.40 -0.26
C LEU A 23 1.57 -1.49 1.23
N ARG A 24 1.40 -0.35 1.90
CA ARG A 24 0.78 -0.33 3.23
C ARG A 24 -0.72 -0.48 3.10
N LEU A 25 -1.35 -1.13 4.09
CA LEU A 25 -2.80 -1.07 4.24
C LEU A 25 -3.26 0.39 4.38
N PRO A 26 -4.38 0.77 3.75
CA PRO A 26 -4.92 2.11 3.88
C PRO A 26 -5.33 2.42 5.32
N ALA A 27 -5.36 3.70 5.65
CA ALA A 27 -5.91 4.18 6.91
C ALA A 27 -7.38 3.76 7.06
N PRO A 28 -7.91 3.60 8.28
CA PRO A 28 -9.34 3.35 8.48
C PRO A 28 -10.18 4.41 7.73
N GLY A 29 -11.22 3.96 7.01
CA GLY A 29 -12.07 4.83 6.19
C GLY A 29 -11.48 5.27 4.85
N SER A 30 -10.21 4.95 4.56
CA SER A 30 -9.57 5.26 3.27
C SER A 30 -9.49 4.04 2.35
N ARG A 31 -9.36 4.28 1.04
CA ARG A 31 -9.16 3.24 0.02
C ARG A 31 -7.70 3.20 -0.44
N CYS A 32 -7.28 2.06 -0.98
CA CYS A 32 -5.97 1.93 -1.60
C CYS A 32 -5.85 2.87 -2.80
N ARG A 33 -4.76 3.65 -2.87
CA ARG A 33 -4.50 4.57 -3.98
C ARG A 33 -4.35 3.86 -5.34
N PHE A 34 -3.86 2.62 -5.35
CA PHE A 34 -3.54 1.89 -6.57
C PHE A 34 -4.68 1.02 -7.10
N THR A 35 -5.43 0.39 -6.20
CA THR A 35 -6.50 -0.56 -6.57
C THR A 35 -7.91 -0.08 -6.23
N GLY A 36 -8.05 0.99 -5.45
CA GLY A 36 -9.35 1.45 -4.95
C GLY A 36 -9.99 0.51 -3.90
N LEU A 37 -9.35 -0.60 -3.54
CA LEU A 37 -9.88 -1.57 -2.59
C LEU A 37 -9.90 -1.02 -1.16
N SER A 38 -10.90 -1.48 -0.40
CA SER A 38 -11.04 -1.17 1.02
C SER A 38 -9.98 -1.88 1.85
N ARG A 39 -9.74 -1.38 3.08
CA ARG A 39 -8.87 -2.06 4.04
C ARG A 39 -9.36 -3.48 4.38
N SER A 40 -10.67 -3.66 4.53
CA SER A 40 -11.26 -4.97 4.90
C SER A 40 -11.01 -6.00 3.81
N THR A 41 -11.26 -5.63 2.54
CA THR A 41 -10.98 -6.49 1.39
C THR A 41 -9.49 -6.84 1.30
N LEU A 42 -8.59 -5.86 1.47
CA LEU A 42 -7.15 -6.14 1.46
C LEU A 42 -6.71 -7.04 2.62
N ASN A 43 -7.37 -6.98 3.78
CA ASN A 43 -7.12 -7.91 4.88
C ASN A 43 -7.56 -9.33 4.52
N GLU A 44 -8.74 -9.50 3.93
CA GLU A 44 -9.25 -10.82 3.50
C GLU A 44 -8.33 -11.49 2.48
N LEU A 45 -7.68 -10.70 1.62
CA LEU A 45 -6.74 -11.23 0.63
C LEU A 45 -5.35 -11.57 1.21
N THR A 46 -4.98 -11.02 2.37
CA THR A 46 -3.59 -11.06 2.87
C THR A 46 -3.41 -11.70 4.24
N ILE A 47 -4.51 -11.93 4.98
CA ILE A 47 -4.51 -12.52 6.32
C ILE A 47 -5.20 -13.87 6.25
N PRO A 48 -4.57 -14.97 6.72
CA PRO A 48 -5.22 -16.28 6.78
C PRO A 48 -6.56 -16.18 7.53
N GLY A 49 -7.63 -16.66 6.93
CA GLY A 49 -8.96 -16.60 7.54
C GLY A 49 -10.05 -17.27 6.70
N PRO A 50 -11.31 -17.19 7.15
CA PRO A 50 -12.43 -17.86 6.48
C PRO A 50 -12.60 -17.42 5.02
N ALA A 51 -12.37 -16.14 4.73
CA ALA A 51 -12.51 -15.56 3.39
C ALA A 51 -11.54 -16.15 2.34
N ASN A 52 -10.46 -16.81 2.78
CA ASN A 52 -9.46 -17.42 1.89
C ASN A 52 -9.15 -18.87 2.25
N ALA A 53 -10.06 -19.55 2.96
CA ALA A 53 -9.86 -20.92 3.43
C ALA A 53 -8.52 -21.14 4.18
N GLY A 54 -8.02 -20.12 4.88
CA GLY A 54 -6.74 -20.14 5.59
C GLY A 54 -5.50 -19.96 4.71
N THR A 55 -5.66 -19.81 3.39
CA THR A 55 -4.55 -19.67 2.44
C THR A 55 -4.67 -18.34 1.68
N PRO A 56 -4.01 -17.27 2.14
CA PRO A 56 -4.11 -15.96 1.50
C PRO A 56 -3.61 -16.01 0.05
N PRO A 57 -4.41 -15.54 -0.93
CA PRO A 57 -3.96 -15.49 -2.32
C PRO A 57 -2.92 -14.40 -2.57
N VAL A 58 -2.81 -13.39 -1.69
CA VAL A 58 -1.89 -12.26 -1.86
C VAL A 58 -0.78 -12.28 -0.80
N LYS A 59 0.47 -12.23 -1.26
CA LYS A 59 1.67 -12.19 -0.41
C LYS A 59 1.69 -10.91 0.44
N SER A 60 1.95 -11.07 1.73
CA SER A 60 2.15 -9.96 2.66
C SER A 60 3.15 -10.29 3.76
N VAL A 61 3.76 -9.27 4.33
CA VAL A 61 4.67 -9.35 5.47
C VAL A 61 4.23 -8.40 6.58
N VAL A 62 4.55 -8.74 7.82
CA VAL A 62 4.26 -7.89 8.98
C VAL A 62 5.55 -7.41 9.60
N LEU A 63 5.83 -6.11 9.50
CA LEU A 63 6.95 -5.47 10.18
C LEU A 63 6.53 -5.12 11.61
N ARG A 64 7.11 -5.79 12.60
CA ARG A 64 6.83 -5.56 14.02
C ARG A 64 8.11 -5.23 14.78
N LYS A 65 8.11 -4.11 15.51
CA LYS A 65 9.18 -3.76 16.45
C LYS A 65 9.02 -4.56 17.75
N ARG A 66 10.15 -4.88 18.42
CA ARG A 66 10.13 -5.52 19.74
C ARG A 66 9.31 -4.68 20.73
N GLY A 67 8.40 -5.31 21.46
CA GLY A 67 7.49 -4.63 22.41
C GLY A 67 6.26 -3.98 21.80
N ALA A 68 6.14 -3.87 20.47
CA ALA A 68 4.93 -3.31 19.85
C ALA A 68 3.76 -4.30 19.92
N LEU A 69 2.56 -3.82 20.26
CA LEU A 69 1.33 -4.64 20.27
C LEU A 69 0.85 -4.99 18.85
N ARG A 70 1.08 -4.10 17.88
CA ARG A 70 0.65 -4.26 16.49
C ARG A 70 1.81 -3.99 15.53
N GLY A 71 1.88 -4.78 14.47
CA GLY A 71 2.82 -4.58 13.37
C GLY A 71 2.20 -3.81 12.20
N ILE A 72 3.05 -3.35 11.29
CA ILE A 72 2.65 -2.75 10.02
C ILE A 72 2.59 -3.87 8.98
N ARG A 73 1.42 -4.11 8.38
CA ARG A 73 1.31 -5.03 7.24
C ARG A 73 1.71 -4.32 5.95
N LEU A 74 2.62 -4.96 5.23
CA LEU A 74 3.05 -4.60 3.89
C LEU A 74 2.59 -5.69 2.93
N ILE A 75 1.96 -5.28 1.84
CA ILE A 75 1.36 -6.14 0.82
C ILE A 75 2.26 -6.07 -0.40
N SER A 76 2.61 -7.21 -0.99
CA SER A 76 3.37 -7.22 -2.25
C SER A 76 2.47 -6.68 -3.37
N TYR A 77 2.91 -5.61 -4.03
CA TYR A 77 2.16 -5.01 -5.14
C TYR A 77 1.99 -6.02 -6.28
N ASP A 78 3.07 -6.71 -6.65
CA ASP A 78 3.06 -7.68 -7.75
C ASP A 78 2.12 -8.84 -7.48
N SER A 79 2.13 -9.37 -6.26
CA SER A 79 1.21 -10.44 -5.88
C SER A 79 -0.25 -9.97 -5.91
N LEU A 80 -0.52 -8.73 -5.49
CA LEU A 80 -1.87 -8.16 -5.50
C LEU A 80 -2.36 -7.95 -6.93
N MET A 81 -1.56 -7.33 -7.80
CA MET A 81 -1.95 -7.10 -9.18
C MET A 81 -2.02 -8.40 -9.98
N GLY A 82 -1.15 -9.38 -9.71
CA GLY A 82 -1.25 -10.72 -10.30
C GLY A 82 -2.59 -11.37 -9.98
N TYR A 83 -2.99 -11.38 -8.71
CA TYR A 83 -4.30 -11.89 -8.29
C TYR A 83 -5.47 -11.16 -8.97
N LEU A 84 -5.41 -9.83 -9.07
CA LEU A 84 -6.46 -9.05 -9.73
C LEU A 84 -6.53 -9.31 -11.24
N ASN A 85 -5.39 -9.52 -11.90
CA ASN A 85 -5.34 -9.85 -13.32
C ASN A 85 -5.90 -11.24 -13.62
N GLU A 86 -5.77 -12.20 -12.72
CA GLU A 86 -6.39 -13.53 -12.86
C GLU A 86 -7.92 -13.51 -12.75
N LEU A 87 -8.50 -12.42 -12.19
CA LEU A 87 -9.95 -12.23 -12.07
C LEU A 87 -10.58 -11.43 -13.22
N ALA A 88 -9.77 -10.78 -14.06
CA ALA A 88 -10.21 -9.91 -15.15
C ALA A 88 -10.39 -10.70 -16.46
#